data_AF-A0A2I0PQU3-F1
#
_entry.id   AF-A0A2I0PQU3-F1
#
_cell.length_a   1.000
_cell.length_b   1.000
_cell.length_c   1.000
_cell.angle_alpha   90.00
_cell.angle_beta   90.00
_cell.angle_gamma   90.00
#
_symmetry.space_group_name_H-M   'P 1'
#
loop_
_entity.id
_entity.type
_entity.pdbx_description
1 polymer ?
#
loop_
_entity_poly.entity_id
_entity_poly.type
_entity_poly.pdbx_seq_one_letter_code
_entity_poly.pdbx_strand_id
1 'polypeptide(L)'
;MADDKAAQKAEKELKKRIRQFKKLLKSEEEKTKFYDEICGSEILVRMELFLPSANPDKFVDGVFIYMDDSGKIVDAEYYFKEGDEGAITRLTDKDLKVVGDLFQDEFSLEIE
;
A
#
# COMPACT_ATOMS: atom_id res chain seq x y z
N MET A 1 -7.22 22.17 9.62
CA MET A 1 -7.43 22.17 11.09
C MET A 1 -8.22 20.96 11.60
N ALA A 2 -9.15 20.39 10.83
CA ALA A 2 -9.81 19.11 11.19
C ALA A 2 -8.85 17.91 11.11
N ASP A 3 -7.91 17.92 10.15
CA ASP A 3 -6.93 16.85 9.92
C ASP A 3 -6.00 16.62 11.12
N ASP A 4 -5.66 17.68 11.84
CA ASP A 4 -4.72 17.63 12.96
C ASP A 4 -5.32 16.90 14.18
N LYS A 5 -6.60 17.12 14.48
CA LYS A 5 -7.30 16.40 15.56
C LYS A 5 -7.49 14.92 15.24
N ALA A 6 -7.79 14.59 13.98
CA ALA A 6 -7.93 13.21 13.53
C ALA A 6 -6.58 12.47 13.60
N ALA A 7 -5.51 13.10 13.12
CA ALA A 7 -4.14 12.57 13.20
C ALA A 7 -3.70 12.31 14.64
N GLN A 8 -3.91 13.26 15.55
CA GLN A 8 -3.59 13.11 16.97
C GLN A 8 -4.39 11.97 17.63
N LYS A 9 -5.67 11.81 17.28
CA LYS A 9 -6.49 10.70 17.78
C LYS A 9 -5.97 9.36 17.26
N ALA A 10 -5.62 9.27 15.97
CA ALA A 10 -5.06 8.07 15.37
C ALA A 10 -3.74 7.66 16.04
N GLU A 11 -2.84 8.62 16.29
CA GLU A 11 -1.57 8.37 16.99
C GLU A 11 -1.79 7.81 18.40
N LYS A 12 -2.78 8.33 19.13
CA LYS A 12 -3.12 7.86 20.48
C LYS A 12 -3.64 6.42 20.47
N GLU A 13 -4.51 6.06 19.52
CA GLU A 13 -5.00 4.69 19.39
C GLU A 13 -3.89 3.72 18.96
N LEU A 14 -3.02 4.13 18.03
CA LEU A 14 -1.85 3.35 17.62
C LEU A 14 -0.96 3.04 18.84
N LYS A 15 -0.64 4.04 19.66
CA LYS A 15 0.16 3.84 20.89
C LYS A 15 -0.48 2.82 21.83
N LYS A 16 -1.81 2.78 21.95
CA LYS A 16 -2.51 1.75 22.74
C LYS A 16 -2.38 0.37 22.11
N ARG A 17 -2.59 0.24 20.79
CA ARG A 17 -2.46 -1.03 20.05
C ARG A 17 -1.05 -1.60 20.15
N ILE A 18 0.00 -0.80 19.98
CA ILE A 18 1.39 -1.24 20.16
C ILE A 18 1.64 -1.78 21.57
N ARG A 19 1.08 -1.13 22.61
CA ARG A 19 1.18 -1.64 23.99
C ARG A 19 0.44 -2.96 24.17
N GLN A 20 -0.72 -3.14 23.54
CA GLN A 20 -1.46 -4.40 23.51
C GLN A 20 -0.62 -5.50 22.83
N PHE A 21 -0.08 -5.24 21.65
CA PHE A 21 0.75 -6.20 20.90
C PHE A 21 1.98 -6.63 21.70
N LYS A 22 2.65 -5.68 22.38
CA LYS A 22 3.78 -6.01 23.29
C LYS A 22 3.39 -6.91 24.47
N LYS A 23 2.13 -6.90 24.91
CA LYS A 23 1.63 -7.82 25.94
C LYS A 23 1.34 -9.19 25.34
N LEU A 24 0.63 -9.24 24.20
CA LEU A 24 0.35 -10.48 23.46
C LEU A 24 1.66 -11.23 23.15
N LEU A 25 2.73 -10.53 22.77
CA LEU A 25 4.05 -11.12 22.52
C LEU A 25 4.62 -11.96 23.69
N LYS A 26 4.11 -11.82 24.90
CA LYS A 26 4.56 -12.54 26.10
C LYS A 26 3.76 -13.81 26.41
N SER A 27 2.66 -14.09 25.70
CA SER A 27 1.81 -15.26 25.94
C SER A 27 1.23 -15.79 24.63
N GLU A 28 1.57 -17.02 24.27
CA GLU A 28 1.03 -17.68 23.07
C GLU A 28 -0.49 -17.90 23.15
N GLU A 29 -1.02 -18.15 24.35
CA GLU A 29 -2.47 -18.31 24.55
C GLU A 29 -3.22 -17.00 24.26
N GLU A 30 -2.70 -15.86 24.74
CA GLU A 30 -3.32 -14.56 24.48
C GLU A 30 -3.20 -14.17 23.01
N LYS A 31 -2.08 -14.49 22.34
CA LYS A 31 -1.95 -14.30 20.89
C LYS A 31 -3.01 -15.07 20.12
N THR A 32 -3.19 -16.34 20.44
CA THR A 32 -4.13 -17.21 19.73
C THR A 32 -5.56 -16.68 19.88
N LYS A 33 -5.99 -16.34 21.11
CA LYS A 33 -7.29 -15.70 21.35
C LYS A 33 -7.47 -14.41 20.56
N PHE A 34 -6.42 -13.58 20.52
CA PHE A 34 -6.46 -12.34 19.74
C PHE A 34 -6.61 -12.60 18.24
N TYR A 35 -5.97 -13.64 17.69
CA TYR A 35 -6.14 -14.02 16.29
C TYR A 35 -7.55 -14.53 15.99
N ASP A 36 -8.15 -15.31 16.89
CA ASP A 36 -9.52 -15.81 16.75
C ASP A 36 -10.58 -14.68 16.76
N GLU A 37 -10.24 -13.53 17.36
CA GLU A 37 -11.09 -12.33 17.38
C GLU A 37 -10.97 -11.46 16.11
N ILE A 38 -10.07 -11.78 15.18
CA ILE A 38 -9.91 -11.02 13.94
C ILE A 38 -11.09 -11.31 13.01
N CYS A 39 -11.92 -10.29 12.76
CA CYS A 39 -13.13 -10.40 11.93
C CYS A 39 -12.87 -10.56 10.43
N GLY A 40 -11.62 -10.41 9.98
CA GLY A 40 -11.23 -10.55 8.58
C GLY A 40 -9.81 -10.03 8.32
N SER A 41 -9.24 -10.48 7.21
CA SER A 41 -7.99 -10.00 6.66
C SER A 41 -8.18 -9.71 5.17
N GLU A 42 -7.78 -8.53 4.72
CA GLU A 42 -7.72 -8.19 3.30
C GLU A 42 -6.27 -8.35 2.83
N ILE A 43 -6.07 -8.94 1.66
CA ILE A 43 -4.76 -8.99 0.99
C ILE A 43 -4.69 -7.81 0.03
N LEU A 44 -3.59 -7.07 0.10
CA LEU A 44 -3.26 -6.03 -0.86
C LEU A 44 -1.91 -6.36 -1.48
N VAL A 45 -1.89 -6.62 -2.78
CA VAL A 45 -0.67 -6.88 -3.54
C VAL A 45 -0.15 -5.54 -4.05
N ARG A 46 1.11 -5.22 -3.73
CA ARG A 46 1.82 -4.08 -4.32
C ARG A 46 2.84 -4.58 -5.33
N MET A 47 2.69 -4.14 -6.57
CA MET A 47 3.64 -4.37 -7.65
C MET A 47 4.35 -3.07 -8.01
N GLU A 48 5.65 -3.15 -8.31
CA GLU A 48 6.44 -2.03 -8.79
C GLU A 48 6.75 -2.23 -10.27
N LEU A 49 6.29 -1.29 -11.09
CA LEU A 49 6.56 -1.27 -12.52
C LEU A 49 7.59 -0.19 -12.82
N PHE A 50 8.75 -0.62 -13.32
CA PHE A 50 9.76 0.28 -13.85
C PHE A 50 9.36 0.70 -15.26
N LEU A 51 9.12 1.99 -15.47
CA LEU A 51 8.79 2.50 -16.79
C LEU A 51 10.05 2.60 -17.65
N PRO A 52 9.93 2.41 -18.98
CA PRO A 52 11.05 2.59 -19.89
C PRO A 52 11.46 4.06 -19.92
N SER A 53 12.58 4.39 -19.26
CA SER A 53 13.14 5.74 -19.26
C SER A 53 13.96 6.00 -20.52
N ALA A 54 13.80 7.20 -21.08
CA ALA A 54 14.64 7.67 -22.19
C ALA A 54 16.09 7.98 -21.75
N ASN A 55 16.32 8.16 -20.44
CA ASN A 55 17.65 8.45 -19.89
C ASN A 55 17.80 7.80 -18.49
N PRO A 56 17.95 6.46 -18.44
CA PRO A 56 17.94 5.69 -17.20
C PRO A 56 19.11 6.01 -16.27
N ASP A 57 20.22 6.51 -16.82
CA ASP A 57 21.38 6.95 -16.03
C ASP A 57 21.12 8.26 -15.26
N LYS A 58 20.13 9.05 -15.69
CA LYS A 58 19.77 10.34 -15.10
C LYS A 58 18.60 10.21 -14.14
N PHE A 59 17.54 9.53 -14.56
CA PHE A 59 16.35 9.35 -13.74
C PHE A 59 15.68 7.99 -13.99
N VAL A 60 15.01 7.51 -12.96
CA VAL A 60 14.16 6.32 -13.02
C VAL A 60 12.78 6.71 -12.53
N ASP A 61 11.76 6.29 -13.25
CA ASP A 61 10.37 6.45 -12.90
C ASP A 61 9.60 5.15 -13.02
N GLY A 62 8.43 5.13 -12.42
CA GLY A 62 7.62 3.95 -12.38
C GLY A 62 6.27 4.15 -11.72
N VAL A 63 5.51 3.07 -11.64
CA VAL A 63 4.19 3.05 -11.01
C VAL A 63 4.15 1.91 -10.01
N PHE A 64 3.78 2.23 -8.77
CA PHE A 64 3.30 1.24 -7.82
C PHE A 64 1.82 0.97 -8.12
N ILE A 65 1.47 -0.28 -8.40
CA ILE A 65 0.09 -0.72 -8.58
C ILE A 65 -0.32 -1.51 -7.34
N TYR A 66 -1.48 -1.18 -6.78
CA TYR A 66 -2.07 -1.88 -5.64
C TYR A 66 -3.31 -2.64 -6.12
N MET A 67 -3.31 -3.95 -5.91
CA MET A 67 -4.40 -4.84 -6.27
C MET A 67 -5.00 -5.50 -5.04
N ASP A 68 -6.32 -5.66 -5.03
CA ASP A 68 -6.99 -6.47 -4.02
C ASP A 68 -6.79 -7.98 -4.26
N ASP A 69 -7.37 -8.81 -3.40
CA ASP A 69 -7.30 -10.28 -3.47
C ASP A 69 -7.99 -10.88 -4.70
N SER A 70 -8.78 -10.10 -5.44
CA SER A 70 -9.37 -10.48 -6.73
C SER A 70 -8.49 -10.13 -7.92
N GLY A 71 -7.32 -9.52 -7.69
CA GLY A 71 -6.44 -9.01 -8.74
C GLY A 71 -6.92 -7.70 -9.35
N LYS A 72 -7.95 -7.07 -8.79
CA LYS A 72 -8.44 -5.78 -9.28
C LYS A 72 -7.53 -4.66 -8.80
N ILE A 73 -7.10 -3.79 -9.71
CA ILE A 73 -6.35 -2.58 -9.39
C ILE A 73 -7.28 -1.63 -8.62
N VAL A 74 -6.91 -1.34 -7.37
CA VAL A 74 -7.68 -0.47 -6.46
C VAL A 74 -7.00 0.85 -6.18
N ASP A 75 -5.69 0.95 -6.43
CA ASP A 75 -4.92 2.18 -6.25
C ASP A 75 -3.62 2.14 -7.06
N ALA A 76 -3.04 3.30 -7.29
CA ALA A 76 -1.72 3.40 -7.91
C ALA A 76 -1.00 4.71 -7.53
N GLU A 77 0.32 4.65 -7.50
CA GLU A 77 1.19 5.79 -7.23
C GLU A 77 2.29 5.85 -8.28
N TYR A 78 2.49 7.03 -8.87
CA TYR A 78 3.65 7.29 -9.71
C TYR A 78 4.83 7.70 -8.83
N TYR A 79 6.01 7.16 -9.10
CA TYR A 79 7.25 7.61 -8.49
C TYR A 79 8.23 8.10 -9.55
N PHE A 80 9.02 9.10 -9.15
CA PHE A 80 10.13 9.62 -9.94
C PHE A 80 11.34 9.78 -9.03
N LYS A 81 12.50 9.37 -9.51
CA LYS A 81 13.77 9.47 -8.80
C LYS A 81 14.86 10.01 -9.73
N GLU A 82 15.54 11.06 -9.29
CA GLU A 82 16.69 11.67 -9.98
C GLU A 82 17.83 11.83 -8.95
N GLY A 83 18.91 11.06 -9.14
CA GLY A 83 19.99 10.97 -8.15
C GLY A 83 19.51 10.45 -6.79
N ASP A 84 19.72 11.24 -5.73
CA ASP A 84 19.30 10.93 -4.35
C ASP A 84 17.92 11.51 -4.01
N GLU A 85 17.34 12.32 -4.90
CA GLU A 85 16.02 12.92 -4.71
C GLU A 85 14.94 12.05 -5.36
N GLY A 86 13.79 11.97 -4.71
CA GLY A 86 12.65 11.24 -5.24
C GLY A 86 11.33 11.75 -4.68
N ALA A 87 10.28 11.57 -5.47
CA ALA A 87 8.92 11.91 -5.10
C ALA A 87 7.96 10.80 -5.50
N ILE A 88 6.92 10.62 -4.69
CA ILE A 88 5.82 9.70 -4.96
C ILE A 88 4.54 10.54 -4.95
N THR A 89 3.69 10.34 -5.94
CA THR A 89 2.38 10.99 -6.05
C THR A 89 1.32 9.96 -6.35
N ARG A 90 0.27 9.93 -5.53
CA ARG A 90 -0.90 9.09 -5.75
C ARG A 90 -1.68 9.56 -6.98
N LEU A 91 -2.12 8.61 -7.79
CA LEU A 91 -2.92 8.92 -8.97
C LEU A 91 -4.32 9.40 -8.58
N THR A 92 -4.91 10.26 -9.41
CA THR A 92 -6.32 10.64 -9.28
C THR A 92 -7.20 9.49 -9.75
N ASP A 93 -8.48 9.44 -9.36
CA ASP A 93 -9.43 8.42 -9.84
C ASP A 93 -9.49 8.33 -11.38
N LYS A 94 -9.33 9.48 -12.06
CA LYS A 94 -9.31 9.54 -13.52
C LYS A 94 -8.06 8.87 -14.10
N ASP A 95 -6.90 9.13 -13.51
CA ASP A 95 -5.63 8.57 -13.98
C ASP A 95 -5.50 7.09 -13.60
N LEU A 96 -6.01 6.72 -12.41
CA LEU A 96 -6.13 5.33 -11.98
C LEU A 96 -6.98 4.52 -12.96
N LYS A 97 -8.05 5.09 -13.51
CA LYS A 97 -8.83 4.44 -14.55
C LYS A 97 -7.99 4.16 -15.80
N VAL A 98 -7.13 5.08 -16.22
CA VAL A 98 -6.23 4.87 -17.38
C VAL A 98 -5.24 3.75 -17.10
N VAL A 99 -4.68 3.69 -15.88
CA VAL A 99 -3.82 2.58 -15.45
C VAL A 99 -4.59 1.26 -15.45
N GLY A 100 -5.80 1.23 -14.91
CA GLY A 100 -6.68 0.07 -14.95
C GLY A 100 -6.94 -0.41 -16.38
N ASP A 101 -7.36 0.49 -17.27
CA ASP A 101 -7.64 0.16 -18.68
C ASP A 101 -6.40 -0.38 -19.41
N LEU A 102 -5.19 -0.03 -18.99
CA LEU A 102 -3.93 -0.49 -19.62
C LEU A 102 -3.40 -1.80 -19.04
N PHE A 103 -3.57 -2.02 -17.74
CA PHE A 103 -2.81 -3.03 -16.98
C PHE A 103 -3.67 -4.08 -16.27
N GLN A 104 -4.97 -3.84 -16.11
CA GLN A 104 -5.85 -4.73 -15.34
C GLN A 104 -5.82 -6.16 -15.88
N ASP A 105 -5.92 -6.32 -17.20
CA ASP A 105 -5.97 -7.65 -17.82
C ASP A 105 -4.59 -8.34 -17.76
N GLU A 106 -3.51 -7.62 -18.03
CA GLU A 106 -2.13 -8.16 -18.01
C GLU A 106 -1.74 -8.71 -16.64
N PHE A 107 -2.12 -8.03 -15.55
CA PHE A 107 -1.73 -8.44 -14.20
C PHE A 107 -2.78 -9.29 -13.48
N SER A 108 -4.02 -9.32 -13.98
CA SER A 108 -5.02 -10.28 -13.49
C SER A 108 -4.63 -11.74 -13.73
N LEU A 109 -3.73 -11.99 -14.68
CA LEU A 109 -3.25 -13.32 -15.08
C LEU A 109 -2.07 -13.84 -14.24
N GLU A 110 -1.41 -12.99 -13.44
CA GLU A 110 -0.19 -13.37 -12.71
C GLU A 110 -0.43 -13.86 -11.27
N ILE A 111 -1.69 -13.92 -10.82
CA ILE A 111 -2.06 -14.47 -9.50
C ILE A 111 -2.69 -15.87 -9.71
N GLU A 112 -1.86 -16.87 -10.01
CA GLU A 112 -2.20 -18.30 -9.88
C GLU A 112 -1.67 -18.91 -8.57
#